data_AF-A0A2S8NSY2-F1
#
_entry.id   AF-A0A2S8NSY2-F1
#
_cell.length_a   1.000
_cell.length_b   1.000
_cell.length_c   1.000
_cell.angle_alpha   90.00
_cell.angle_beta   90.00
_cell.angle_gamma   90.00
#
_symmetry.space_group_name_H-M   'P 1'
#
loop_
_entity.id
_entity.type
_entity.pdbx_description
1 polymer ?
#
loop_
_entity_poly.entity_id
_entity_poly.type
_entity_poly.pdbx_seq_one_letter_code
_entity_poly.pdbx_strand_id
1 'polypeptide(L)'
;MGEQEKILLMINRWGYLNTEQIGLLVNKKKRATEELLKTLHKKGLIKVDQHTHRNIYYLSHKGNTFVGREHKKAIKINCYEMPHQDMMIKWLCSQTDIEHYQTERDLKMENGNLNAYPDLIIYKTDGTIQLVEFERTRKTPERFRKKLDGLRKYYKDNYQVHWITPTQAVANWIENQINNYAWQELNTYEIWNNK
;
A
#
# COMPACT_ATOMS: atom_id res chain seq x y z
N MET A 1 -8.08 -0.36 21.32
CA MET A 1 -6.73 -0.32 20.71
C MET A 1 -6.09 1.01 21.05
N GLY A 2 -4.89 1.00 21.63
CA GLY A 2 -4.16 2.22 21.97
C GLY A 2 -3.51 2.89 20.74
N GLU A 3 -3.18 4.17 20.81
CA GLU A 3 -2.58 4.90 19.67
C GLU A 3 -1.23 4.33 19.24
N GLN A 4 -0.42 3.90 20.20
CA GLN A 4 0.88 3.27 19.95
C GLN A 4 0.71 1.93 19.22
N GLU A 5 -0.28 1.14 19.61
CA GLU A 5 -0.63 -0.13 18.97
C GLU A 5 -1.09 0.09 17.53
N LYS A 6 -1.94 1.11 17.29
CA LYS A 6 -2.37 1.50 15.94
C LYS A 6 -1.18 1.83 15.03
N ILE A 7 -0.21 2.61 15.51
CA ILE A 7 1.01 2.91 14.73
C ILE A 7 1.81 1.65 14.40
N LEU A 8 1.98 0.74 15.37
CA LEU A 8 2.71 -0.51 15.14
C LEU A 8 2.02 -1.40 14.10
N LEU A 9 0.69 -1.49 14.14
CA LEU A 9 -0.10 -2.20 13.14
C LEU A 9 0.01 -1.55 11.76
N MET A 10 -0.02 -0.22 11.67
CA MET A 10 0.19 0.49 10.40
C MET A 10 1.60 0.23 9.83
N ILE A 11 2.64 0.33 10.65
CA ILE A 11 4.01 -0.01 10.21
C ILE A 11 4.08 -1.48 9.80
N ASN A 12 3.41 -2.39 10.50
CA ASN A 12 3.38 -3.81 10.11
C ASN A 12 2.74 -4.01 8.73
N ARG A 13 1.57 -3.40 8.51
CA ARG A 13 0.75 -3.50 7.31
C ARG A 13 1.44 -2.93 6.08
N TRP A 14 2.12 -1.80 6.23
CA TRP A 14 2.85 -1.13 5.14
C TRP A 14 4.32 -1.52 5.07
N GLY A 15 4.82 -2.29 6.04
CA GLY A 15 6.21 -2.71 6.16
C GLY A 15 7.13 -1.65 6.76
N TYR A 16 7.12 -0.44 6.19
CA TYR A 16 7.85 0.71 6.71
C TYR A 16 7.14 2.01 6.33
N LEU A 17 7.26 3.05 7.14
CA LEU A 17 6.57 4.32 6.92
C LEU A 17 7.43 5.50 7.38
N ASN A 18 7.28 6.66 6.74
CA ASN A 18 7.82 7.92 7.27
C ASN A 18 6.82 8.61 8.21
N THR A 19 7.25 9.66 8.92
CA THR A 19 6.40 10.41 9.87
C THR A 19 5.11 10.94 9.25
N GLU A 20 5.16 11.46 8.03
CA GLU A 20 4.00 12.06 7.35
C GLU A 20 2.96 11.01 7.00
N GLN A 21 3.40 9.89 6.44
CA GLN A 21 2.55 8.74 6.14
C GLN A 21 1.88 8.18 7.40
N ILE A 22 2.62 8.04 8.50
CA ILE A 22 2.05 7.60 9.79
C ILE A 22 1.01 8.61 10.27
N GLY A 23 1.32 9.91 10.19
CA GLY A 23 0.40 10.98 10.56
C GLY A 23 -0.90 10.93 9.76
N LEU A 24 -0.83 10.69 8.45
CA LEU A 24 -2.01 10.51 7.60
C LEU A 24 -2.83 9.29 8.03
N LEU A 25 -2.22 8.12 8.17
CA LEU A 25 -2.91 6.86 8.51
C LEU A 25 -3.57 6.87 9.90
N VAL A 26 -3.00 7.62 10.85
CA VAL A 26 -3.54 7.73 12.21
C VAL A 26 -4.31 9.04 12.45
N ASN A 27 -4.49 9.85 11.41
CA ASN A 27 -5.12 11.18 11.45
C ASN A 27 -4.57 12.07 12.58
N LYS A 28 -3.23 12.25 12.59
CA LYS A 28 -2.53 13.08 13.58
C LYS A 28 -1.59 14.07 12.94
N LYS A 29 -1.46 15.23 13.61
CA LYS A 29 -0.47 16.25 13.29
C LYS A 29 0.94 15.70 13.48
N LYS A 30 1.86 16.15 12.61
CA LYS A 30 3.27 15.74 12.58
C LYS A 30 3.94 15.67 13.96
N ARG A 31 3.84 16.75 14.75
CA ARG A 31 4.46 16.82 16.09
C ARG A 31 3.97 15.72 17.05
N ALA A 32 2.66 15.49 17.08
CA ALA A 32 2.08 14.43 17.91
C ALA A 32 2.54 13.04 17.44
N THR A 33 2.62 12.83 16.13
CA THR A 33 3.17 11.60 15.54
C THR A 33 4.64 11.40 15.94
N GLU A 34 5.46 12.44 15.89
CA GLU A 34 6.88 12.38 16.28
C GLU A 34 7.06 12.02 17.76
N GLU A 35 6.25 12.56 18.66
CA GLU A 35 6.28 12.25 20.10
C GLU A 35 5.92 10.78 20.37
N LEU A 36 4.91 10.24 19.67
CA LEU A 36 4.56 8.83 19.73
C LEU A 36 5.68 7.94 19.19
N LEU A 37 6.30 8.31 18.06
CA LEU A 37 7.41 7.57 17.46
C LEU A 37 8.65 7.57 18.35
N LYS A 38 8.99 8.69 18.99
CA LYS A 38 10.07 8.77 19.99
C LYS A 38 9.81 7.79 21.14
N THR A 39 8.57 7.70 21.60
CA THR A 39 8.18 6.79 22.68
C THR A 39 8.30 5.32 22.25
N LEU A 40 7.80 4.97 21.06
CA LEU A 40 7.92 3.63 20.49
C LEU A 40 9.37 3.20 20.27
N HIS A 41 10.21 4.13 19.80
CA HIS A 41 11.64 3.93 19.62
C HIS A 41 12.35 3.71 20.97
N LYS A 42 12.06 4.53 21.99
CA LYS A 42 12.58 4.36 23.36
C LYS A 42 12.19 3.00 23.97
N LYS A 43 10.97 2.51 23.67
CA LYS A 43 10.51 1.17 24.08
C LYS A 43 11.16 0.01 23.30
N GLY A 44 11.94 0.33 22.26
CA GLY A 44 12.61 -0.62 21.38
C GLY A 44 11.66 -1.35 20.43
N LEU A 45 10.46 -0.83 20.17
CA LEU A 45 9.44 -1.48 19.32
C LEU A 45 9.62 -1.16 17.83
N ILE A 46 10.24 -0.02 17.53
CA ILE A 46 10.56 0.39 16.16
C ILE A 46 12.04 0.73 16.03
N LYS A 47 12.56 0.62 14.81
CA LYS A 47 13.84 1.16 14.38
C LYS A 47 13.61 2.30 13.40
N VAL A 48 14.61 3.16 13.27
CA VAL A 48 14.63 4.25 12.30
C VAL A 48 15.80 4.07 11.35
N ASP A 49 15.54 4.20 10.06
CA ASP A 49 16.56 4.37 9.04
C ASP A 49 16.68 5.86 8.69
N GLN A 50 17.89 6.38 8.87
CA GLN A 50 18.24 7.79 8.70
C GLN A 50 19.05 8.06 7.41
N HIS A 51 19.25 7.05 6.55
CA HIS A 51 19.97 7.23 5.28
C HIS A 51 19.19 8.13 4.31
N THR A 52 17.92 8.40 4.60
CA THR A 52 17.10 9.37 3.86
C THR A 52 16.68 10.52 4.77
N HIS A 53 16.49 11.71 4.20
CA HIS A 53 16.02 12.90 4.94
C HIS A 53 14.61 12.75 5.55
N ARG A 54 13.88 11.67 5.26
CA ARG A 54 12.48 11.49 5.67
C ARG A 54 12.29 10.62 6.92
N ASN A 55 13.35 10.06 7.51
CA ASN A 55 13.31 9.10 8.63
C ASN A 55 12.30 7.96 8.39
N ILE A 56 12.79 6.78 8.03
CA ILE A 56 11.92 5.63 7.72
C ILE A 56 11.82 4.72 8.93
N TYR A 57 10.60 4.51 9.44
CA TYR A 57 10.32 3.69 10.60
C TYR A 57 9.86 2.29 10.19
N TYR A 58 10.40 1.28 10.85
CA TYR A 58 10.04 -0.12 10.66
C TYR A 58 10.07 -0.87 11.99
N LEU A 59 9.34 -1.99 12.07
CA LEU A 59 9.29 -2.76 13.31
C LEU A 59 10.65 -3.37 13.66
N SER A 60 11.02 -3.28 14.93
CA SER A 60 12.15 -4.03 15.48
C SER A 60 11.78 -5.52 15.64
N HIS A 61 12.72 -6.36 16.09
CA HIS A 61 12.38 -7.75 16.45
C HIS A 61 11.29 -7.79 17.53
N LYS A 62 11.48 -7.02 18.62
CA LYS A 62 10.49 -6.86 19.70
C LYS A 62 9.15 -6.32 19.20
N GLY A 63 9.18 -5.35 18.27
CA GLY A 63 7.96 -4.82 17.65
C GLY A 63 7.20 -5.85 16.82
N ASN A 64 7.90 -6.71 16.08
CA ASN A 64 7.28 -7.81 15.34
C ASN A 64 6.63 -8.81 16.30
N THR A 65 7.31 -9.20 17.38
CA THR A 65 6.72 -10.07 18.41
C THR A 65 5.48 -9.43 19.04
N PHE A 66 5.51 -8.13 19.31
CA PHE A 66 4.37 -7.40 19.88
C PHE A 66 3.12 -7.48 18.99
N VAL A 67 3.27 -7.40 17.66
CA VAL A 67 2.15 -7.53 16.71
C VAL A 67 1.87 -9.00 16.32
N GLY A 68 2.31 -9.96 17.13
CA GLY A 68 2.00 -11.39 16.94
C GLY A 68 2.75 -12.07 15.80
N ARG A 69 3.91 -11.55 15.36
CA ARG A 69 4.69 -12.16 14.27
C ARG A 69 5.81 -13.04 14.79
N GLU A 70 5.75 -14.31 14.43
CA GLU A 70 6.81 -15.28 14.72
C GLU A 70 8.07 -15.01 13.87
N HIS A 71 9.20 -14.78 14.54
CA HIS A 71 10.57 -14.81 14.03
C HIS A 71 10.78 -14.48 12.54
N LYS A 72 10.39 -13.27 12.11
CA LYS A 72 10.64 -12.80 10.73
C LYS A 72 11.91 -11.97 10.61
N LYS A 73 12.62 -12.17 9.50
CA LYS A 73 13.77 -11.35 9.08
C LYS A 73 13.40 -9.88 9.08
N ALA A 74 14.38 -9.02 9.38
CA ALA A 74 14.21 -7.58 9.30
C ALA A 74 13.65 -7.17 7.94
N ILE A 75 12.72 -6.22 7.93
CA ILE A 75 12.11 -5.71 6.71
C ILE A 75 13.19 -4.95 5.94
N LYS A 76 13.46 -5.38 4.71
CA LYS A 76 14.34 -4.65 3.80
C LYS A 76 13.61 -3.39 3.34
N ILE A 77 14.17 -2.23 3.66
CA ILE A 77 13.64 -0.94 3.18
C ILE A 77 14.02 -0.79 1.70
N ASN A 78 13.03 -0.45 0.87
CA ASN A 78 13.26 -0.06 -0.51
C ASN A 78 12.83 1.41 -0.69
N CYS A 79 13.79 2.33 -0.62
CA CYS A 79 13.51 3.76 -0.73
C CYS A 79 12.96 4.18 -2.10
N TYR A 80 13.18 3.38 -3.16
CA TYR A 80 12.63 3.65 -4.49
C TYR A 80 11.11 3.45 -4.56
N GLU A 81 10.53 2.61 -3.69
CA GLU A 81 9.09 2.38 -3.58
C GLU A 81 8.38 3.46 -2.75
N MET A 82 9.12 4.29 -2.01
CA MET A 82 8.53 5.30 -1.13
C MET A 82 7.53 6.23 -1.82
N PRO A 83 7.80 6.78 -3.02
CA PRO A 83 6.84 7.66 -3.65
C PRO A 83 5.66 6.89 -4.29
N HIS A 84 5.79 5.58 -4.53
CA HIS A 84 4.66 4.71 -4.88
C HIS A 84 3.74 4.54 -3.66
N GLN A 85 4.32 4.16 -2.54
CA GLN A 85 3.60 4.01 -1.27
C GLN A 85 2.97 5.31 -0.77
N ASP A 86 3.62 6.47 -1.00
CA ASP A 86 3.06 7.79 -0.70
C ASP A 86 1.77 8.07 -1.50
N MET A 87 1.76 7.72 -2.79
CA MET A 87 0.57 7.84 -3.64
C MET A 87 -0.57 6.95 -3.13
N MET A 88 -0.26 5.70 -2.79
CA MET A 88 -1.22 4.74 -2.24
C MET A 88 -1.87 5.25 -0.95
N ILE A 89 -1.07 5.72 0.01
CA ILE A 89 -1.57 6.19 1.31
C ILE A 89 -2.39 7.47 1.15
N LYS A 90 -1.95 8.41 0.31
CA LYS A 90 -2.69 9.66 0.08
C LYS A 90 -4.04 9.40 -0.58
N TRP A 91 -4.09 8.53 -1.58
CA TRP A 91 -5.35 8.13 -2.20
C TRP A 91 -6.23 7.37 -1.21
N LEU A 92 -5.68 6.44 -0.42
CA LEU A 92 -6.45 5.70 0.58
C LEU A 92 -7.08 6.64 1.62
N CYS A 93 -6.31 7.59 2.14
CA CYS A 93 -6.79 8.54 3.16
C CYS A 93 -7.72 9.63 2.61
N SER A 94 -7.87 9.77 1.29
CA SER A 94 -8.85 10.70 0.70
C SER A 94 -10.23 10.07 0.51
N GLN A 95 -10.33 8.75 0.58
CA GLN A 95 -11.60 8.03 0.46
C GLN A 95 -12.40 8.16 1.76
N THR A 96 -13.73 8.27 1.63
CA THR A 96 -14.65 8.42 2.77
C THR A 96 -15.57 7.22 2.98
N ASP A 97 -15.55 6.29 2.03
CA ASP A 97 -16.47 5.17 1.87
C ASP A 97 -15.78 3.81 2.03
N ILE A 98 -14.59 3.78 2.64
CA ILE A 98 -13.82 2.55 2.91
C ILE A 98 -14.18 2.01 4.29
N GLU A 99 -14.68 0.77 4.32
CA GLU A 99 -14.89 0.01 5.55
C GLU A 99 -13.60 -0.72 5.97
N HIS A 100 -12.96 -1.39 5.01
CA HIS A 100 -11.74 -2.15 5.24
C HIS A 100 -10.80 -2.11 4.04
N TYR A 101 -9.51 -2.36 4.28
CA TYR A 101 -8.54 -2.55 3.22
C TYR A 101 -7.46 -3.54 3.62
N GLN A 102 -6.88 -4.20 2.62
CA GLN A 102 -5.71 -5.07 2.73
C GLN A 102 -4.61 -4.57 1.79
N THR A 103 -3.37 -4.57 2.26
CA THR A 103 -2.20 -4.27 1.42
C THR A 103 -1.65 -5.53 0.78
N GLU A 104 -0.83 -5.38 -0.27
CA GLU A 104 -0.03 -6.49 -0.83
C GLU A 104 0.69 -7.32 0.25
N ARG A 105 1.16 -6.65 1.31
CA ARG A 105 1.83 -7.29 2.44
C ARG A 105 0.89 -8.09 3.32
N ASP A 106 -0.30 -7.58 3.62
CA ASP A 106 -1.32 -8.33 4.36
C ASP A 106 -1.66 -9.63 3.60
N LEU A 107 -1.89 -9.51 2.29
CA LEU A 107 -2.20 -10.64 1.43
C LEU A 107 -1.07 -11.68 1.38
N LYS A 108 0.19 -11.25 1.30
CA LYS A 108 1.36 -12.14 1.39
C LYS A 108 1.46 -12.85 2.73
N MET A 109 1.02 -12.21 3.81
CA MET A 109 1.02 -12.82 5.15
C MET A 109 -0.09 -13.84 5.30
N GLU A 110 -1.27 -13.59 4.75
CA GLU A 110 -2.43 -14.48 4.81
C GLU A 110 -2.32 -15.67 3.85
N ASN A 111 -1.86 -15.43 2.62
CA ASN A 111 -1.94 -16.40 1.51
C ASN A 111 -0.57 -16.95 1.06
N GLY A 112 0.52 -16.52 1.70
CA GLY A 112 1.88 -16.96 1.37
C GLY A 112 2.41 -16.36 0.06
N ASN A 113 3.22 -17.13 -0.67
CA ASN A 113 3.86 -16.64 -1.90
C ASN A 113 3.03 -17.01 -3.14
N LEU A 114 2.06 -16.17 -3.49
CA LEU A 114 1.44 -16.19 -4.82
C LEU A 114 2.29 -15.43 -5.84
N ASN A 115 2.04 -15.71 -7.12
CA ASN A 115 2.74 -15.07 -8.24
C ASN A 115 2.50 -13.57 -8.32
N ALA A 116 1.32 -13.10 -7.91
CA ALA A 116 0.96 -11.69 -7.91
C ALA A 116 -0.11 -11.39 -6.86
N TYR A 117 -0.03 -10.19 -6.31
CA TYR A 117 -1.02 -9.60 -5.43
C TYR A 117 -1.33 -8.19 -5.93
N PRO A 118 -2.57 -7.73 -5.76
CA PRO A 118 -2.89 -6.34 -6.03
C PRO A 118 -2.18 -5.42 -5.03
N ASP A 119 -1.98 -4.17 -5.44
CA ASP A 119 -1.42 -3.14 -4.55
C ASP A 119 -2.30 -2.95 -3.30
N LEU A 120 -3.62 -2.84 -3.48
CA LEU A 120 -4.63 -2.84 -2.41
C LEU A 120 -5.87 -3.66 -2.80
N ILE A 121 -6.53 -4.25 -1.79
CA ILE A 121 -7.95 -4.64 -1.87
C ILE A 121 -8.74 -3.72 -0.96
N ILE A 122 -9.78 -3.08 -1.49
CA ILE A 122 -10.65 -2.13 -0.79
C ILE A 122 -12.04 -2.73 -0.67
N TYR A 123 -12.56 -2.74 0.56
CA TYR A 123 -13.93 -3.12 0.89
C TYR A 123 -14.69 -1.83 1.21
N LYS A 124 -15.66 -1.50 0.36
CA LYS A 124 -16.47 -0.29 0.44
C LYS A 124 -17.68 -0.51 1.33
N THR A 125 -18.17 0.59 1.90
CA THR A 125 -19.35 0.59 2.79
C THR A 125 -20.65 0.14 2.12
N ASP A 126 -20.72 0.16 0.78
CA ASP A 126 -21.85 -0.34 -0.01
C ASP A 126 -21.75 -1.84 -0.34
N GLY A 127 -20.74 -2.53 0.17
CA GLY A 127 -20.45 -3.94 -0.10
C GLY A 127 -19.61 -4.19 -1.35
N THR A 128 -19.25 -3.15 -2.11
CA THR A 128 -18.37 -3.28 -3.28
C THR A 128 -16.95 -3.64 -2.83
N ILE A 129 -16.31 -4.55 -3.56
CA ILE A 129 -14.90 -4.88 -3.36
C ILE A 129 -14.11 -4.52 -4.63
N GLN A 130 -13.05 -3.74 -4.46
CA GLN A 130 -12.21 -3.25 -5.56
C GLN A 130 -10.76 -3.66 -5.35
N LEU A 131 -10.12 -4.14 -6.43
CA LEU A 131 -8.66 -4.19 -6.48
C LEU A 131 -8.18 -2.84 -6.96
N VAL A 132 -7.30 -2.20 -6.21
CA VAL A 132 -6.77 -0.90 -6.60
C VAL A 132 -5.33 -1.07 -6.99
N GLU A 133 -5.01 -0.63 -8.20
CA GLU A 133 -3.68 -0.76 -8.80
C GLU A 133 -3.10 0.61 -9.07
N PHE A 134 -1.88 0.84 -8.60
CA PHE A 134 -1.20 2.11 -8.78
C PHE A 134 -0.16 1.95 -9.89
N GLU A 135 -0.13 2.89 -10.83
CA GLU A 135 0.87 2.89 -11.91
C GLU A 135 1.38 4.31 -12.13
N ARG A 136 2.58 4.56 -11.59
CA ARG A 136 3.25 5.87 -11.66
C ARG A 136 3.94 6.14 -12.99
N THR A 137 4.40 5.09 -13.66
CA THR A 137 5.20 5.17 -14.88
C THR A 137 4.79 4.10 -15.87
N ARG A 138 5.14 4.30 -17.15
CA ARG A 138 4.93 3.29 -18.19
C ARG A 138 5.92 2.15 -18.00
N LYS A 139 5.40 0.92 -17.88
CA LYS A 139 6.20 -0.31 -17.90
C LYS A 139 6.41 -0.77 -19.34
N THR A 140 7.30 -1.73 -19.55
CA THR A 140 7.32 -2.44 -20.83
C THR A 140 5.98 -3.20 -21.00
N PRO A 141 5.44 -3.29 -22.23
CA PRO A 141 4.20 -4.04 -22.48
C PRO A 141 4.23 -5.46 -21.90
N GLU A 142 5.37 -6.15 -21.99
CA GLU A 142 5.54 -7.50 -21.44
C GLU A 142 5.39 -7.53 -19.91
N ARG A 143 6.02 -6.58 -19.19
CA ARG A 143 5.89 -6.49 -17.73
C ARG A 143 4.45 -6.17 -17.31
N PHE A 144 3.75 -5.34 -18.09
CA PHE A 144 2.36 -5.01 -17.83
C PHE A 144 1.43 -6.20 -18.08
N ARG A 145 1.63 -6.95 -19.17
CA ARG A 145 0.90 -8.20 -19.43
C ARG A 145 1.07 -9.21 -18.29
N LYS A 146 2.29 -9.42 -17.79
CA LYS A 146 2.53 -10.29 -16.62
C LYS A 146 1.76 -9.83 -15.37
N LYS A 147 1.60 -8.52 -15.17
CA LYS A 147 0.78 -7.98 -14.09
C LYS A 147 -0.71 -8.31 -14.30
N LEU A 148 -1.24 -8.08 -15.51
CA LEU A 148 -2.61 -8.44 -15.85
C LEU A 148 -2.89 -9.95 -15.68
N ASP A 149 -1.97 -10.81 -16.16
CA ASP A 149 -2.03 -12.27 -15.96
C ASP A 149 -2.09 -12.64 -14.47
N GLY A 150 -1.27 -11.97 -13.65
CA GLY A 150 -1.27 -12.15 -12.20
C GLY A 150 -2.61 -11.78 -11.54
N LEU A 151 -3.29 -10.76 -12.08
CA LEU A 151 -4.60 -10.31 -11.61
C LEU A 151 -5.76 -11.17 -12.13
N ARG A 152 -5.53 -12.02 -13.14
CA ARG A 152 -6.55 -12.90 -13.76
C ARG A 152 -7.36 -13.73 -12.77
N LYS A 153 -6.73 -14.19 -11.68
CA LYS A 153 -7.45 -14.94 -10.64
C LYS A 153 -8.57 -14.09 -10.02
N TYR A 154 -8.27 -12.84 -9.69
CA TYR A 154 -9.20 -11.95 -9.02
C TYR A 154 -10.32 -11.47 -9.98
N TYR A 155 -10.03 -11.29 -11.27
CA TYR A 155 -11.09 -10.99 -12.26
C TYR A 155 -12.16 -12.09 -12.33
N LYS A 156 -11.79 -13.36 -12.13
CA LYS A 156 -12.76 -14.48 -12.13
C LYS A 156 -13.69 -14.47 -10.93
N ASP A 157 -13.31 -13.77 -9.86
CA ASP A 157 -14.11 -13.59 -8.66
C ASP A 157 -14.98 -12.32 -8.74
N ASN A 158 -15.15 -11.76 -9.94
CA ASN A 158 -15.91 -10.53 -10.25
C ASN A 158 -15.42 -9.26 -9.53
N TYR A 159 -14.15 -9.23 -9.09
CA TYR A 159 -13.58 -7.98 -8.58
C TYR A 159 -13.40 -6.97 -9.70
N GLN A 160 -13.84 -5.73 -9.44
CA GLN A 160 -13.50 -4.60 -10.28
C GLN A 160 -12.05 -4.17 -10.01
N VAL A 161 -11.30 -3.90 -11.07
CA VAL A 161 -9.94 -3.35 -10.98
C VAL A 161 -10.00 -1.85 -11.25
N HIS A 162 -9.44 -1.08 -10.33
CA HIS A 162 -9.44 0.36 -10.35
C HIS A 162 -8.00 0.86 -10.46
N TRP A 163 -7.66 1.45 -11.60
CA TRP A 163 -6.31 1.90 -11.91
C TRP A 163 -6.12 3.37 -11.53
N ILE A 164 -5.17 3.62 -10.62
CA ILE A 164 -4.78 4.96 -10.16
C ILE A 164 -3.45 5.36 -10.79
N THR A 165 -3.44 6.53 -11.42
CA THR A 165 -2.25 6.99 -12.14
C THR A 165 -2.04 8.51 -12.07
N PRO A 166 -0.79 9.02 -12.06
CA PRO A 166 -0.51 10.44 -11.86
C PRO A 166 -0.58 11.28 -13.15
N THR A 167 -0.93 10.71 -14.31
CA THR A 167 -1.08 11.49 -15.55
C THR A 167 -2.06 10.83 -16.51
N GLN A 168 -2.75 11.65 -17.32
CA GLN A 168 -3.55 11.16 -18.45
C GLN A 168 -2.71 10.34 -19.43
N ALA A 169 -1.45 10.71 -19.64
CA ALA A 169 -0.56 10.02 -20.57
C ALA A 169 -0.25 8.58 -20.15
N VAL A 170 -0.25 8.28 -18.84
CA VAL A 170 -0.12 6.92 -18.32
C VAL A 170 -1.48 6.23 -18.34
N ALA A 171 -2.58 6.92 -17.97
CA ALA A 171 -3.94 6.38 -18.07
C ALA A 171 -4.26 5.85 -19.48
N ASN A 172 -4.08 6.69 -20.52
CA ASN A 172 -4.31 6.31 -21.91
C ASN A 172 -3.43 5.15 -22.34
N TRP A 173 -2.21 5.05 -21.80
CA TRP A 173 -1.31 3.95 -22.11
C TRP A 173 -1.79 2.63 -21.49
N ILE A 174 -2.21 2.64 -20.22
CA ILE A 174 -2.76 1.48 -19.50
C ILE A 174 -4.03 1.00 -20.23
N GLU A 175 -4.95 1.92 -20.55
CA GLU A 175 -6.18 1.62 -21.27
C GLU A 175 -5.88 0.95 -22.62
N ASN A 176 -4.95 1.49 -23.41
CA ASN A 176 -4.51 0.87 -24.65
C ASN A 176 -3.91 -0.53 -24.44
N GLN A 177 -3.16 -0.77 -23.35
CA GLN A 177 -2.64 -2.10 -23.07
C GLN A 177 -3.76 -3.10 -22.73
N ILE A 178 -4.75 -2.68 -21.93
CA ILE A 178 -5.89 -3.53 -21.54
C ILE A 178 -6.79 -3.84 -22.74
N ASN A 179 -7.07 -2.84 -23.59
CA ASN A 179 -7.88 -3.02 -24.79
C ASN A 179 -7.25 -4.04 -25.75
N ASN A 180 -5.92 -4.03 -25.87
CA ASN A 180 -5.17 -5.02 -26.66
C ASN A 180 -5.11 -6.42 -26.02
N TYR A 181 -5.54 -6.57 -24.76
CA TYR A 181 -5.40 -7.79 -23.98
C TYR A 181 -6.73 -8.53 -23.75
N ALA A 182 -7.86 -7.99 -24.26
CA ALA A 182 -9.21 -8.60 -24.29
C ALA A 182 -9.96 -8.75 -22.95
N TRP A 183 -9.58 -8.01 -21.89
CA TRP A 183 -10.24 -8.05 -20.57
C TRP A 183 -10.84 -6.69 -20.19
N GLN A 184 -11.86 -6.25 -20.92
CA GLN A 184 -12.33 -4.85 -20.88
C GLN A 184 -13.36 -4.58 -19.76
N GLU A 185 -14.22 -5.55 -19.44
CA GLU A 185 -15.50 -5.30 -18.74
C GLU A 185 -15.40 -5.01 -17.23
N LEU A 186 -14.23 -5.24 -16.62
CA LEU A 186 -14.04 -5.12 -15.15
C LEU A 186 -13.04 -4.03 -14.75
N ASN A 187 -12.65 -3.14 -15.68
CA ASN A 187 -11.63 -2.12 -15.44
C ASN A 187 -12.21 -0.71 -15.36
N THR A 188 -11.77 0.05 -14.37
CA THR A 188 -12.06 1.49 -14.20
C THR A 188 -10.76 2.26 -13.99
N TYR A 189 -10.75 3.56 -14.28
CA TYR A 189 -9.54 4.39 -14.26
C TYR A 189 -9.78 5.70 -13.51
N GLU A 190 -8.81 6.13 -12.72
CA GLU A 190 -8.78 7.42 -12.03
C GLU A 190 -7.41 8.08 -12.19
N ILE A 191 -7.44 9.39 -12.47
CA ILE A 191 -6.23 10.22 -12.53
C ILE A 191 -6.07 10.91 -11.18
N TRP A 192 -5.04 10.51 -10.44
CA TRP A 192 -4.74 11.06 -9.13
C TRP A 192 -3.57 12.04 -9.21
N ASN A 193 -3.92 13.32 -9.38
CA ASN A 193 -2.96 14.41 -9.48
C ASN A 193 -2.94 15.26 -8.21
N ASN A 194 -2.55 14.66 -7.09
CA ASN A 194 -2.23 15.47 -5.91
C ASN A 194 -0.77 15.92 -5.98
N LYS A 195 -0.59 17.15 -6.45
CA LYS A 195 0.62 17.95 -6.19
C LYS A 195 0.80 18.12 -4.68
#